data_AF-A0A929Z7W4-F1
#
_entry.id   AF-A0A929Z7W4-F1
#
_cell.length_a   1.000
_cell.length_b   1.000
_cell.length_c   1.000
_cell.angle_alpha   90.00
_cell.angle_beta   90.00
_cell.angle_gamma   90.00
#
_symmetry.space_group_name_H-M   'P 1'
#
loop_
_entity.id
_entity.type
_entity.pdbx_description
1 polymer ?
#
loop_
_entity_poly.entity_id
_entity_poly.type
_entity_poly.pdbx_seq_one_letter_code
_entity_poly.pdbx_strand_id
1 'polypeptide(L)' 'MVGDAVGAIDYAKLTAGFEITGNDDVDYYATRTYFRNVKFLERATALQLANIQNPKIKWETTNRFNVALALNMFHNR' A
#
# COMPACT_ATOMS: atom_id res chain seq x y z
N MET A 1 -21.64 -40.95 -37.21
CA MET A 1 -20.59 -39.92 -37.26
C MET A 1 -21.13 -38.69 -36.56
N VAL A 2 -20.77 -38.49 -35.29
CA VAL A 2 -21.03 -37.23 -34.58
C VAL A 2 -19.64 -36.65 -34.34
N GLY A 3 -19.30 -35.59 -35.06
CA GLY A 3 -18.09 -34.83 -34.82
C GLY A 3 -18.37 -33.88 -33.68
N ASP A 4 -18.05 -34.29 -32.46
CA ASP A 4 -18.13 -33.41 -31.31
C ASP A 4 -17.09 -32.29 -31.50
N ALA A 5 -17.56 -31.06 -31.67
CA ALA A 5 -16.70 -29.90 -31.63
C ALA A 5 -16.08 -29.83 -30.23
N VAL A 6 -14.81 -30.20 -30.10
CA VAL A 6 -14.03 -29.97 -28.88
C VAL A 6 -13.96 -28.46 -28.70
N GLY A 7 -14.71 -27.93 -27.73
CA GLY A 7 -14.64 -26.52 -27.38
C GLY A 7 -13.19 -26.18 -27.01
N ALA A 8 -12.59 -25.19 -27.68
CA ALA A 8 -11.20 -24.81 -27.46
C ALA A 8 -10.91 -24.29 -26.04
N ILE A 9 -11.95 -23.96 -25.27
CA ILE A 9 -11.87 -23.41 -23.92
C ILE A 9 -12.56 -24.37 -22.96
N ASP A 10 -11.82 -24.85 -21.98
CA ASP A 10 -12.33 -25.69 -20.90
C ASP A 10 -12.82 -24.84 -19.72
N TYR A 11 -12.15 -23.71 -19.46
CA TYR A 11 -12.48 -22.82 -18.36
C TYR A 11 -12.08 -21.38 -18.67
N ALA A 12 -12.92 -20.43 -18.26
CA ALA A 12 -12.60 -19.01 -18.32
C ALA A 12 -13.10 -18.32 -17.05
N LYS A 13 -12.23 -17.54 -16.41
CA LYS A 13 -12.56 -16.72 -15.24
C LYS A 13 -12.07 -15.31 -15.45
N LEU A 14 -13.01 -14.37 -15.55
CA LEU A 14 -12.74 -12.94 -15.45
C LEU A 14 -12.91 -12.52 -13.99
N THR A 15 -11.92 -11.83 -13.44
CA THR A 15 -11.93 -11.23 -12.11
C THR A 15 -11.67 -9.75 -12.24
N ALA A 16 -12.51 -8.92 -11.65
CA ALA A 16 -12.25 -7.50 -11.52
C ALA A 16 -12.44 -7.10 -10.05
N GLY A 17 -11.63 -6.18 -9.56
CA GLY A 17 -11.66 -5.74 -8.17
C GLY A 17 -11.18 -4.31 -8.03
N PHE A 18 -11.69 -3.64 -6.99
CA PHE A 18 -11.23 -2.33 -6.57
C PHE A 18 -10.86 -2.41 -5.10
N GLU A 19 -9.68 -1.92 -4.76
CA GLU A 19 -9.07 -2.02 -3.44
C GLU A 19 -8.65 -0.63 -2.96
N ILE A 20 -8.92 -0.34 -1.69
CA ILE A 20 -8.42 0.85 -1.00
C ILE A 20 -7.52 0.36 0.13
N THR A 21 -6.26 0.79 0.14
CA THR A 21 -5.26 0.43 1.15
C THR A 21 -4.71 1.67 1.82
N GLY A 22 -4.30 1.54 3.08
CA GLY A 22 -3.71 2.61 3.88
C GLY A 22 -2.24 2.33 4.22
N ASN A 23 -1.42 3.37 4.32
CA ASN A 23 -0.05 3.32 4.82
C ASN A 23 0.16 4.30 6.00
N ASP A 24 0.73 3.83 7.10
CA ASP A 24 1.13 4.58 8.31
C ASP A 24 2.64 4.70 8.48
N ASP A 25 3.42 4.57 7.40
CA ASP A 25 4.87 4.80 7.47
C ASP A 25 5.19 6.29 7.71
N VAL A 26 4.93 6.73 8.94
CA VAL A 26 5.05 8.09 9.44
C VAL A 26 5.60 8.05 10.85
N ASP A 27 6.45 9.02 11.19
CA ASP A 27 7.05 9.11 12.53
C ASP A 27 5.95 9.24 13.61
N TYR A 28 6.07 8.45 14.68
CA TYR A 28 5.17 8.46 15.83
C TYR A 28 4.99 9.87 16.43
N TYR A 29 6.04 10.71 16.40
CA TYR A 29 6.02 12.07 16.90
C TYR A 29 5.67 13.13 15.85
N ALA A 30 5.34 12.75 14.61
CA ALA A 30 4.96 13.69 13.55
C ALA A 30 3.75 14.58 13.94
N THR A 31 2.93 14.12 14.88
CA THR A 31 1.77 14.84 15.41
C THR A 31 2.10 15.85 16.51
N ARG A 32 3.35 15.94 16.99
CA ARG A 32 3.73 16.74 18.16
C ARG A 32 4.93 17.64 17.91
N THR A 33 4.80 18.91 18.28
CA THR A 33 5.93 19.83 18.36
C THR A 33 6.67 19.55 19.66
N TYR A 34 7.98 19.31 19.58
CA TYR A 34 8.79 19.09 20.77
C TYR A 34 10.21 19.63 20.61
N PHE A 35 10.83 19.91 21.74
CA PHE A 35 12.23 20.28 21.83
C PHE A 35 13.04 19.09 22.31
N ARG A 36 14.24 18.92 21.73
CA ARG A 36 15.22 17.94 22.20
C ARG A 36 16.36 18.64 22.91
N ASN A 37 16.99 17.90 23.81
CA ASN A 37 18.19 18.33 24.49
C ASN A 37 19.40 18.23 23.54
N VAL A 38 20.22 19.27 23.48
CA VAL A 38 21.51 19.23 22.78
C VAL A 38 22.62 19.66 23.73
N LYS A 39 23.66 18.84 23.82
CA LYS A 39 24.87 19.15 24.59
C LYS A 39 25.76 20.08 23.75
N PHE A 40 26.25 21.14 24.38
CA PHE A 40 27.24 22.06 23.82
C PHE A 40 28.55 21.94 24.59
N LEU A 41 29.59 21.45 23.90
CA LEU A 41 30.95 21.30 24.43
C LEU A 41 31.04 20.57 25.78
N GLU A 42 30.10 19.67 26.07
CA GLU A 42 29.94 18.97 27.36
C GLU A 42 29.81 19.90 28.60
N ARG A 43 29.65 21.20 28.39
CA ARG A 43 29.65 22.23 29.44
C ARG A 43 28.30 22.90 29.60
N ALA A 44 27.46 22.83 28.58
CA ALA A 44 26.14 23.41 28.60
C ALA A 44 25.14 22.53 27.88
N THR A 45 23.87 22.74 28.23
CA THR A 45 22.74 22.02 27.69
C THR A 45 21.76 23.05 27.15
N ALA A 46 21.37 22.91 25.89
CA ALA A 46 20.40 23.78 25.24
C ALA A 46 19.18 22.97 24.76
N LEU A 47 18.07 23.67 24.53
CA LEU A 47 16.88 23.11 23.88
C LEU A 47 16.90 23.50 22.40
N GLN A 48 16.80 22.51 21.53
CA GLN A 48 16.65 22.69 20.09
C GLN A 48 15.28 22.19 19.67
N LEU A 49 14.55 22.96 18.86
CA LEU A 49 13.30 22.52 18.26
C LEU A 49 13.58 21.29 17.39
N ALA A 50 12.95 20.17 17.73
CA ALA A 50 13.24 18.87 17.12
C ALA A 50 12.18 18.45 16.10
N ASN A 51 10.92 18.81 16.33
CA ASN A 51 9.84 18.60 15.37
C ASN A 51 8.84 19.74 15.43
N ILE A 52 8.20 20.03 14.30
CA ILE A 52 7.02 20.91 14.21
C ILE A 52 5.84 20.02 13.85
N GLN A 53 4.79 20.04 14.68
CA GLN A 53 3.62 19.18 14.48
C GLN A 53 2.89 19.42 13.16
N ASN A 54 2.35 18.35 12.60
CA ASN A 54 1.26 18.39 11.65
C ASN A 54 0.01 17.68 12.22
N PRO A 55 -0.94 18.39 12.84
CA PRO A 55 -2.13 17.78 13.44
C PRO A 55 -3.12 17.25 12.40
N LYS A 56 -2.91 17.54 11.11
CA LYS A 56 -3.75 17.09 10.00
C LYS A 56 -3.19 15.87 9.29
N ILE A 57 -2.08 15.32 9.77
CA ILE A 57 -1.46 14.14 9.17
C ILE A 57 -2.43 12.96 9.22
N LYS A 58 -2.44 12.16 8.16
CA LYS A 58 -3.36 11.05 7.95
C LYS A 58 -2.65 9.95 7.18
N TRP A 59 -3.20 8.74 7.26
CA TRP A 59 -2.77 7.60 6.45
C TRP A 59 -2.74 7.98 4.97
N GLU A 60 -1.67 7.58 4.27
CA GLU A 60 -1.66 7.65 2.82
C GLU A 60 -2.64 6.60 2.28
N THR A 61 -3.51 6.99 1.34
CA THR A 61 -4.54 6.11 0.79
C THR A 61 -4.22 5.78 -0.66
N THR A 62 -4.00 4.49 -0.95
CA THR A 62 -3.79 3.99 -2.31
C THR A 62 -5.03 3.27 -2.81
N ASN A 63 -5.54 3.74 -3.96
CA ASN A 63 -6.65 3.10 -4.66
C ASN A 63 -6.10 2.26 -5.81
N ARG A 64 -6.54 1.00 -5.92
CA ARG A 64 -6.10 0.07 -6.96
C ARG A 64 -7.30 -0.55 -7.64
N PHE A 65 -7.33 -0.50 -8.97
CA PHE A 65 -8.26 -1.25 -9.80
C PHE A 65 -7.51 -2.39 -10.48
N ASN A 66 -8.03 -3.60 -10.39
CA ASN A 66 -7.44 -4.81 -10.96
C ASN A 66 -8.44 -5.50 -11.88
N VAL A 67 -7.96 -5.99 -13.03
CA VAL A 67 -8.72 -6.87 -13.93
C VAL A 67 -7.80 -8.02 -14.34
N ALA A 68 -8.30 -9.24 -14.25
CA ALA A 68 -7.57 -10.46 -14.56
C ALA A 68 -8.45 -11.44 -15.31
N LEU A 69 -7.89 -12.09 -16.34
CA LEU A 69 -8.52 -13.16 -17.08
C LEU A 69 -7.68 -14.43 -16.93
N ALA A 70 -8.28 -15.50 -16.44
CA ALA A 70 -7.70 -16.84 -16.41
C ALA A 70 -8.42 -17.74 -17.41
N LEU A 71 -7.67 -18.46 -18.24
CA LEU A 71 -8.19 -19.37 -19.25
C LEU A 71 -7.53 -20.74 -19.11
N ASN A 72 -8.32 -21.80 -19.20
CA ASN A 72 -7.82 -23.15 -19.47
C ASN A 72 -8.35 -23.57 -20.85
N MET A 73 -7.46 -24.10 -21.68
CA MET A 73 -7.76 -24.48 -23.05
C MET A 73 -7.23 -25.88 -23.35
N PHE A 74 -7.77 -26.51 -24.40
CA PHE A 74 -7.27 -27.77 -24.95
C PHE A 74 -7.11 -28.93 -23.94
N HIS A 75 -8.10 -29.12 -23.06
CA HIS A 75 -8.10 -30.09 -21.95
C HIS A 75 -7.16 -29.70 -20.80
N ASN A 76 -7.13 -28.42 -20.43
CA ASN A 76 -6.22 -27.82 -19.44
C ASN A 76 -4.73 -28.00 -19.82
N ARG A 77 -4.37 -27.82 -21.10
CA ARG A 77 -3.01 -28.00 -21.64
C ARG A 77 -2.45 -26.74 -22.26
#